data_AF-A0A2S8NSY3-F1
#
_entry.id   AF-A0A2S8NSY3-F1
#
_cell.length_a   1.000
_cell.length_b   1.000
_cell.length_c   1.000
_cell.angle_alpha   90.00
_cell.angle_beta   90.00
_cell.angle_gamma   90.00
#
_symmetry.space_group_name_H-M   'P 1'
#
loop_
_entity.id
_entity.type
_entity.pdbx_description
1 polymer ?
#
loop_
_entity_poly.entity_id
_entity_poly.type
_entity_poly.pdbx_seq_one_letter_code
_entity_poly.pdbx_strand_id
1 'polypeptide(L)'
;MYRVCVKYRITIRLPKQVPEAVGNSFLALVPIMFIAIIIAFIHFVVGFDMTTFLNDFFSPFGSFLVKNIGGVIIVVFLITFLWRFGIHGGSLVQSVTHPFWIIALDENQNALQNGNLIQNDFVEPFFQWFAQYGGAGSTIRLVIIGSIIAKSKLVKTTTRTSLIPIIFNINEPILFGLPILVNPYMWVPFVFSPVAGAIVGFGAQKAMGINWVASVPWTVPGPIGAYFASGGQWQAIITSLIVLGVSLAIWLPFVLWFDRVTTKRETEITNQKEVKING
;
A
#
# COMPACT_ATOMS: atom_id res chain seq x y z
N MET A 1 -18.46 -7.20 -24.90
CA MET A 1 -18.07 -7.16 -26.32
C MET A 1 -16.96 -8.16 -26.66
N TYR A 2 -15.76 -8.08 -26.05
CA TYR A 2 -14.64 -9.02 -26.32
C TYR A 2 -15.03 -10.50 -26.35
N ARG A 3 -15.67 -11.00 -25.28
CA ARG A 3 -16.13 -12.40 -25.19
C ARG A 3 -17.12 -12.78 -26.31
N VAL A 4 -17.95 -11.83 -26.77
CA VAL A 4 -18.94 -12.04 -27.83
C VAL A 4 -18.23 -12.17 -29.19
N CYS A 5 -17.34 -11.23 -29.52
CA CYS A 5 -16.55 -11.27 -30.75
C CYS A 5 -15.71 -12.56 -30.86
N VAL A 6 -15.07 -12.97 -29.76
CA VAL A 6 -14.30 -14.24 -29.71
C VAL A 6 -15.21 -15.46 -29.89
N LYS A 7 -16.36 -15.50 -29.18
CA LYS A 7 -17.32 -16.62 -29.26
C LYS A 7 -17.86 -16.81 -30.68
N TYR A 8 -18.19 -15.73 -31.37
CA TYR A 8 -18.75 -15.76 -32.72
C TYR A 8 -17.70 -15.68 -33.84
N ARG A 9 -16.41 -15.83 -33.51
CA ARG A 9 -15.28 -15.80 -34.46
C ARG A 9 -15.19 -14.49 -35.28
N ILE A 10 -15.67 -13.39 -34.72
CA ILE A 10 -15.58 -12.04 -35.30
C ILE A 10 -14.23 -11.43 -34.84
N THR A 11 -13.14 -12.03 -35.29
CA THR A 11 -11.76 -11.72 -34.86
C THR A 11 -10.81 -11.94 -36.03
N ILE A 12 -9.71 -11.19 -36.09
CA ILE A 12 -8.63 -11.46 -37.06
C ILE A 12 -7.80 -12.62 -36.53
N ARG A 13 -7.71 -13.71 -37.31
CA ARG A 13 -6.91 -14.89 -36.97
C ARG A 13 -5.70 -14.95 -37.88
N LEU A 14 -4.53 -15.07 -37.29
CA LEU A 14 -3.28 -15.24 -38.02
C LEU A 14 -2.94 -16.74 -38.20
N PRO A 15 -2.13 -17.08 -39.21
CA PRO A 15 -1.66 -18.45 -39.41
C PRO A 15 -0.88 -18.98 -38.20
N LYS A 16 -0.82 -20.32 -38.04
CA LYS A 16 -0.14 -20.99 -36.92
C LYS A 16 1.36 -20.70 -36.82
N GLN A 17 1.96 -20.18 -37.88
CA GLN A 17 3.37 -19.80 -37.95
C GLN A 17 3.67 -18.50 -37.19
N VAL A 18 2.64 -17.73 -36.80
CA VAL A 18 2.82 -16.47 -36.06
C VAL A 18 2.87 -16.75 -34.56
N PRO A 19 3.84 -16.19 -33.81
CA PRO A 19 3.92 -16.32 -32.36
C PRO A 19 2.61 -15.92 -31.65
N GLU A 20 2.27 -16.67 -30.60
CA GLU A 20 0.98 -16.56 -29.90
C GLU A 20 0.72 -15.15 -29.33
N ALA A 21 1.76 -14.49 -28.82
CA ALA A 21 1.68 -13.12 -28.32
C ALA A 21 1.20 -12.13 -29.40
N VAL A 22 1.64 -12.30 -30.65
CA VAL A 22 1.21 -11.47 -31.78
C VAL A 22 -0.22 -11.84 -32.17
N GLY A 23 -0.53 -13.14 -32.27
CA GLY A 23 -1.89 -13.61 -32.58
C GLY A 23 -2.95 -13.08 -31.60
N ASN A 24 -2.64 -13.04 -30.31
CA ASN A 24 -3.55 -12.55 -29.27
C ASN A 24 -3.86 -11.05 -29.41
N SER A 25 -2.88 -10.22 -29.79
CA SER A 25 -3.11 -8.79 -30.07
C SER A 25 -4.08 -8.57 -31.24
N PHE A 26 -3.97 -9.37 -32.31
CA PHE A 26 -4.86 -9.28 -33.48
C PHE A 26 -6.27 -9.83 -33.21
N LEU A 27 -6.40 -10.85 -32.34
CA LEU A 27 -7.69 -11.33 -31.87
C LEU A 27 -8.47 -10.25 -31.12
N ALA A 28 -7.77 -9.38 -30.37
CA ALA A 28 -8.37 -8.30 -29.60
C ALA A 28 -8.77 -7.08 -30.45
N LEU A 29 -8.15 -6.90 -31.62
CA LEU A 29 -8.25 -5.69 -32.43
C LEU A 29 -9.70 -5.39 -32.88
N VAL A 30 -10.40 -6.41 -33.38
CA VAL A 30 -11.80 -6.27 -33.83
C VAL A 30 -12.74 -5.92 -32.65
N PRO A 31 -12.72 -6.64 -31.51
CA PRO A 31 -13.54 -6.23 -30.36
C PRO A 31 -13.21 -4.84 -29.82
N ILE A 32 -11.95 -4.42 -29.81
CA ILE A 32 -11.56 -3.05 -29.39
C ILE A 32 -12.13 -2.02 -30.36
N MET A 33 -12.05 -2.27 -31.67
CA MET A 33 -12.60 -1.38 -32.70
C MET A 33 -14.11 -1.20 -32.53
N PHE A 34 -14.86 -2.27 -32.28
CA PHE A 34 -16.30 -2.15 -32.00
C PHE A 34 -16.58 -1.31 -30.75
N ILE A 35 -15.82 -1.51 -29.68
CA ILE A 35 -15.97 -0.70 -28.46
C ILE A 35 -15.67 0.77 -28.76
N ALA A 36 -14.58 1.06 -29.48
CA ALA A 36 -14.20 2.41 -29.85
C ALA A 36 -15.27 3.10 -30.72
N ILE A 37 -15.83 2.40 -31.70
CA ILE A 37 -16.92 2.91 -32.55
C ILE A 37 -18.16 3.20 -31.71
N ILE A 38 -18.53 2.32 -30.78
CA ILE A 38 -19.69 2.54 -29.90
C ILE A 38 -19.47 3.77 -29.01
N ILE A 39 -18.29 3.91 -28.39
CA ILE A 39 -17.97 5.08 -27.55
C ILE A 39 -17.96 6.36 -28.40
N ALA A 40 -17.35 6.32 -29.59
CA ALA A 40 -17.33 7.47 -30.51
C ALA A 40 -18.74 7.84 -30.97
N PHE A 41 -19.59 6.87 -31.29
CA PHE A 41 -20.99 7.10 -31.65
C PHE A 41 -21.75 7.76 -30.51
N ILE A 42 -21.63 7.25 -29.28
CA ILE A 42 -22.24 7.86 -28.09
C ILE A 42 -21.75 9.30 -27.91
N HIS A 43 -20.46 9.56 -28.09
CA HIS A 43 -19.90 10.89 -27.93
C HIS A 43 -20.39 11.87 -29.01
N PHE A 44 -20.22 11.53 -30.30
CA PHE A 44 -20.48 12.46 -31.40
C PHE A 44 -21.95 12.53 -31.81
N VAL A 45 -22.74 11.47 -31.63
CA VAL A 45 -24.15 11.41 -32.07
C VAL A 45 -25.11 11.64 -30.92
N VAL A 46 -24.88 10.99 -29.77
CA VAL A 46 -25.73 11.17 -28.58
C VAL A 46 -25.32 12.45 -27.82
N GLY A 47 -24.13 13.00 -28.07
CA GLY A 47 -23.60 14.16 -27.36
C GLY A 47 -23.21 13.83 -25.91
N PHE A 48 -23.11 12.54 -25.56
CA PHE A 48 -22.79 12.11 -24.21
C PHE A 48 -21.28 11.93 -24.06
N ASP A 49 -20.66 12.80 -23.29
CA ASP A 49 -19.26 12.67 -22.92
C ASP A 49 -19.09 11.72 -21.74
N MET A 50 -18.75 10.47 -22.07
CA MET A 50 -18.46 9.43 -21.08
C MET A 50 -17.34 9.86 -20.12
N THR A 51 -16.34 10.62 -20.58
CA THR A 51 -15.22 11.05 -19.73
C THR A 51 -15.70 12.05 -18.69
N THR A 52 -16.42 13.07 -19.13
CA THR A 52 -16.99 14.09 -18.25
C THR A 52 -17.98 13.47 -17.26
N PHE A 53 -18.87 12.59 -17.73
CA PHE A 53 -19.80 11.87 -16.86
C PHE A 53 -19.08 11.06 -15.77
N LEU A 54 -18.07 10.26 -16.13
CA LEU A 54 -17.33 9.46 -15.17
C LEU A 54 -16.57 10.35 -14.17
N ASN A 55 -15.96 11.44 -14.64
CA ASN A 55 -15.29 12.40 -13.76
C ASN A 55 -16.28 13.01 -12.77
N ASP A 56 -17.42 13.51 -13.23
CA ASP A 56 -18.43 14.14 -12.37
C ASP A 56 -18.98 13.13 -11.35
N PHE A 57 -19.31 11.93 -11.82
CA PHE A 57 -19.87 10.86 -10.98
C PHE A 57 -18.90 10.42 -9.88
N PHE A 58 -17.61 10.27 -10.19
CA PHE A 58 -16.61 9.81 -9.22
C PHE A 58 -15.90 10.94 -8.49
N SER A 59 -16.05 12.21 -8.90
CA SER A 59 -15.38 13.36 -8.27
C SER A 59 -15.62 13.50 -6.76
N PRO A 60 -16.83 13.24 -6.19
CA PRO A 60 -17.01 13.35 -4.74
C PRO A 60 -16.19 12.30 -4.00
N PHE A 61 -16.12 11.08 -4.55
CA PHE A 61 -15.33 9.99 -4.01
C PHE A 61 -13.83 10.26 -4.13
N GLY A 62 -13.37 10.72 -5.31
CA GLY A 62 -11.97 11.11 -5.52
C GLY A 62 -11.54 12.23 -4.58
N SER A 63 -12.33 13.29 -4.47
CA SER A 63 -12.08 14.43 -3.58
C SER A 63 -12.00 13.99 -2.11
N PHE A 64 -12.91 13.11 -1.67
CA PHE A 64 -12.84 12.53 -0.33
C PHE A 64 -11.55 11.74 -0.08
N LEU A 65 -11.09 10.93 -1.03
CA LEU A 65 -9.86 10.16 -0.90
C LEU A 65 -8.59 11.02 -0.82
N VAL A 66 -8.55 12.14 -1.55
CA VAL A 66 -7.31 12.94 -1.72
C VAL A 66 -7.24 14.20 -0.87
N LYS A 67 -8.38 14.68 -0.35
CA LYS A 67 -8.47 15.91 0.47
C LYS A 67 -8.94 15.69 1.91
N ASN A 68 -9.41 14.48 2.26
CA ASN A 68 -9.94 14.21 3.60
C ASN A 68 -9.18 13.08 4.33
N ILE A 69 -8.76 13.34 5.57
CA ILE A 69 -8.06 12.35 6.41
C ILE A 69 -8.93 11.12 6.71
N GLY A 70 -10.26 11.26 6.71
CA GLY A 70 -11.19 10.15 6.82
C GLY A 70 -11.03 9.15 5.67
N GLY A 71 -10.73 9.62 4.46
CA GLY A 71 -10.41 8.78 3.31
C GLY A 71 -9.16 7.94 3.56
N VAL A 72 -8.12 8.56 4.13
CA VAL A 72 -6.90 7.86 4.54
C VAL A 72 -7.18 6.75 5.54
N ILE A 73 -7.93 7.07 6.61
CA ILE A 73 -8.24 6.12 7.68
C ILE A 73 -9.00 4.91 7.12
N ILE A 74 -9.99 5.14 6.25
CA ILE A 74 -10.76 4.06 5.61
C ILE A 74 -9.84 3.20 4.73
N VAL A 75 -8.97 3.81 3.91
CA VAL A 75 -8.03 3.07 3.05
C VAL A 75 -7.08 2.22 3.88
N VAL A 76 -6.47 2.79 4.93
CA VAL A 76 -5.57 2.06 5.82
C VAL A 76 -6.29 0.92 6.55
N PHE A 77 -7.50 1.17 7.03
CA PHE A 77 -8.33 0.15 7.67
C PHE A 77 -8.66 -0.99 6.70
N LEU A 78 -9.11 -0.69 5.48
CA LEU A 78 -9.42 -1.72 4.48
C LEU A 78 -8.20 -2.57 4.13
N ILE A 79 -7.04 -1.94 3.93
CA ILE A 79 -5.78 -2.66 3.67
C ILE A 79 -5.49 -3.63 4.81
N THR A 80 -5.49 -3.14 6.06
CA THR A 80 -5.12 -3.94 7.24
C THR A 80 -6.17 -4.99 7.60
N PHE A 81 -7.44 -4.72 7.30
CA PHE A 81 -8.55 -5.66 7.45
C PHE A 81 -8.46 -6.81 6.43
N LEU A 82 -8.17 -6.53 5.17
CA LEU A 82 -8.01 -7.57 4.15
C LEU A 82 -6.83 -8.50 4.45
N TRP A 83 -5.73 -7.93 4.95
CA TRP A 83 -4.56 -8.70 5.40
C TRP A 83 -4.91 -9.70 6.51
N ARG A 84 -5.91 -9.43 7.36
CA ARG A 84 -6.44 -10.40 8.35
C ARG A 84 -6.80 -11.74 7.71
N PHE A 85 -7.30 -11.72 6.48
CA PHE A 85 -7.74 -12.90 5.74
C PHE A 85 -6.67 -13.45 4.78
N GLY A 86 -5.43 -12.95 4.85
CA GLY A 86 -4.37 -13.31 3.91
C GLY A 86 -4.55 -12.73 2.52
N ILE A 87 -5.52 -11.83 2.32
CA ILE A 87 -5.69 -11.09 1.07
C ILE A 87 -4.70 -9.94 1.09
N HIS A 88 -3.93 -9.79 0.01
CA HIS A 88 -2.96 -8.71 -0.11
C HIS A 88 -3.67 -7.34 -0.23
N GLY A 89 -3.97 -6.72 0.91
CA GLY A 89 -4.83 -5.55 1.00
C GLY A 89 -4.33 -4.34 0.23
N GLY A 90 -3.00 -4.15 0.13
CA GLY A 90 -2.39 -3.08 -0.65
C GLY A 90 -2.83 -3.13 -2.11
N SER A 91 -2.49 -4.21 -2.82
CA SER A 91 -2.89 -4.45 -4.21
C SER A 91 -4.39 -4.33 -4.45
N LEU A 92 -5.25 -4.88 -3.57
CA LEU A 92 -6.69 -4.83 -3.79
C LEU A 92 -7.25 -3.43 -3.61
N VAL A 93 -6.95 -2.75 -2.50
CA VAL A 93 -7.49 -1.40 -2.22
C VAL A 93 -6.90 -0.38 -3.18
N GLN A 94 -5.59 -0.46 -3.46
CA GLN A 94 -4.93 0.47 -4.37
C GLN A 94 -5.37 0.31 -5.81
N SER A 95 -5.86 -0.87 -6.24
CA SER A 95 -6.47 -1.00 -7.58
C SER A 95 -7.66 -0.06 -7.82
N VAL A 96 -8.30 0.39 -6.74
CA VAL A 96 -9.43 1.35 -6.76
C VAL A 96 -8.95 2.77 -6.47
N THR A 97 -8.01 2.98 -5.54
CA THR A 97 -7.61 4.33 -5.12
C THR A 97 -6.55 4.97 -6.02
N HIS A 98 -5.69 4.16 -6.65
CA HIS A 98 -4.53 4.65 -7.39
C HIS A 98 -4.86 5.57 -8.58
N PRO A 99 -5.94 5.35 -9.37
CA PRO A 99 -6.32 6.30 -10.42
C PRO A 99 -6.56 7.73 -9.89
N PHE A 100 -7.20 7.86 -8.73
CA PHE A 100 -7.43 9.16 -8.09
C PHE A 100 -6.14 9.79 -7.59
N TRP A 101 -5.21 8.98 -7.06
CA TRP A 101 -3.91 9.46 -6.61
C TRP A 101 -3.03 9.94 -7.75
N ILE A 102 -3.03 9.27 -8.91
CA ILE A 102 -2.28 9.71 -10.08
C ILE A 102 -2.77 11.08 -10.54
N ILE A 103 -4.09 11.24 -10.71
CA ILE A 103 -4.68 12.52 -11.13
C ILE A 103 -4.33 13.62 -10.13
N ALA A 104 -4.52 13.36 -8.84
CA ALA A 104 -4.24 14.33 -7.79
C ALA A 104 -2.74 14.69 -7.67
N LEU A 105 -1.84 13.74 -7.96
CA LEU A 105 -0.40 13.98 -7.96
C LEU A 105 0.03 14.81 -9.17
N ASP A 106 -0.57 14.57 -10.35
CA ASP A 106 -0.36 15.39 -11.54
C ASP A 106 -0.87 16.82 -11.32
N GLU A 107 -2.06 16.99 -10.71
CA GLU A 107 -2.56 18.30 -10.29
C GLU A 107 -1.59 19.02 -9.34
N ASN A 108 -1.00 18.31 -8.38
CA ASN A 108 -0.01 18.88 -7.47
C ASN A 108 1.27 19.30 -8.20
N GLN A 109 1.75 18.48 -9.14
CA GLN A 109 2.92 18.78 -9.95
C GLN A 109 2.69 20.03 -10.81
N ASN A 110 1.53 20.11 -11.48
CA ASN A 110 1.13 21.27 -12.28
C ASN A 110 0.95 22.52 -11.42
N ALA A 111 0.38 22.40 -10.21
CA ALA A 111 0.28 23.52 -9.28
C ALA A 111 1.67 24.04 -8.90
N LEU A 112 2.61 23.16 -8.54
CA LEU A 112 3.98 23.55 -8.20
C LEU A 112 4.69 24.25 -9.36
N GLN A 113 4.59 23.71 -10.58
CA GLN A 113 5.22 24.29 -11.77
C GLN A 113 4.70 25.71 -12.08
N ASN A 114 3.43 25.98 -11.77
CA ASN A 114 2.81 27.28 -11.98
C ASN A 114 2.90 28.22 -10.76
N GLY A 115 3.62 27.83 -9.70
CA GLY A 115 3.73 28.62 -8.47
C GLY A 115 2.43 28.69 -7.64
N ASN A 116 1.47 27.80 -7.92
CA ASN A 116 0.20 27.70 -7.21
C ASN A 116 0.32 26.84 -5.94
N LEU A 117 -0.63 27.03 -5.02
CA LEU A 117 -0.73 26.21 -3.81
C LEU A 117 -1.18 24.79 -4.16
N ILE A 118 -0.51 23.81 -3.56
CA ILE A 118 -0.88 22.39 -3.64
C ILE A 118 -2.11 22.13 -2.77
N GLN A 119 -3.12 21.47 -3.34
CA GLN A 119 -4.40 21.22 -2.68
C GLN A 119 -4.64 19.75 -2.30
N ASN A 120 -3.97 18.80 -2.95
CA ASN A 120 -4.19 17.38 -2.68
C ASN A 120 -3.16 16.87 -1.68
N ASP A 121 -3.59 16.69 -0.44
CA ASP A 121 -2.72 16.27 0.65
C ASP A 121 -2.45 14.76 0.67
N PHE A 122 -3.45 13.97 0.27
CA PHE A 122 -3.49 12.52 0.46
C PHE A 122 -3.33 11.79 -0.88
N VAL A 123 -2.14 11.94 -1.46
CA VAL A 123 -1.71 11.22 -2.68
C VAL A 123 -0.84 10.01 -2.32
N GLU A 124 -0.55 9.14 -3.29
CA GLU A 124 0.19 7.89 -3.06
C GLU A 124 1.46 8.04 -2.18
N PRO A 125 2.36 9.02 -2.41
CA PRO A 125 3.51 9.25 -1.54
C PRO A 125 3.19 9.47 -0.06
N PHE A 126 2.09 10.18 0.26
CA PHE A 126 1.66 10.37 1.64
C PHE A 126 1.37 9.02 2.32
N PHE A 127 0.61 8.16 1.62
CA PHE A 127 0.29 6.83 2.12
C PHE A 127 1.55 5.99 2.26
N GLN A 128 2.41 5.99 1.26
CA GLN A 128 3.59 5.15 1.23
C GLN A 128 4.59 5.53 2.33
N TRP A 129 4.87 6.81 2.51
CA TRP A 129 5.96 7.26 3.37
C TRP A 129 5.55 7.64 4.79
N PHE A 130 4.26 7.94 5.03
CA PHE A 130 3.76 8.25 6.37
C PHE A 130 2.79 7.19 6.92
N ALA A 131 1.85 6.67 6.13
CA ALA A 131 0.89 5.69 6.66
C ALA A 131 1.45 4.25 6.67
N GLN A 132 2.04 3.80 5.57
CA GLN A 132 2.44 2.41 5.32
C GLN A 132 3.97 2.23 5.26
N TYR A 133 4.72 3.14 5.89
CA TYR A 133 6.18 3.02 5.93
C TYR A 133 6.56 1.67 6.56
N GLY A 134 7.33 0.83 5.88
CA GLY A 134 7.67 -0.50 6.35
C GLY A 134 6.61 -1.55 6.04
N GLY A 135 5.81 -1.32 5.01
CA GLY A 135 4.77 -2.20 4.52
C GLY A 135 3.46 -2.10 5.31
N ALA A 136 2.55 -3.04 5.03
CA ALA A 136 1.25 -3.10 5.68
C ALA A 136 1.38 -3.05 7.21
N GLY A 137 0.61 -2.17 7.84
CA GLY A 137 0.58 -2.02 9.29
C GLY A 137 1.84 -1.41 9.91
N SER A 138 2.71 -0.79 9.10
CA SER A 138 3.94 -0.16 9.57
C SER A 138 4.88 -1.12 10.30
N THR A 139 4.97 -2.37 9.84
CA THR A 139 5.66 -3.48 10.54
C THR A 139 7.18 -3.34 10.69
N ILE A 140 7.83 -2.39 10.01
CA ILE A 140 9.24 -2.06 10.28
C ILE A 140 9.51 -1.78 11.76
N ARG A 141 8.53 -1.25 12.48
CA ARG A 141 8.66 -1.01 13.92
C ARG A 141 8.73 -2.32 14.70
N LEU A 142 7.87 -3.29 14.38
CA LEU A 142 7.95 -4.64 14.95
C LEU A 142 9.31 -5.28 14.66
N VAL A 143 9.83 -5.14 13.44
CA VAL A 143 11.14 -5.70 13.06
C VAL A 143 12.26 -5.07 13.88
N ILE A 144 12.30 -3.74 13.99
CA ILE A 144 13.30 -3.03 14.79
C ILE A 144 13.23 -3.48 16.25
N ILE A 145 12.04 -3.46 16.86
CA ILE A 145 11.87 -3.83 18.27
C ILE A 145 12.25 -5.29 18.51
N GLY A 146 11.72 -6.22 17.70
CA GLY A 146 11.98 -7.65 17.88
C GLY A 146 13.43 -8.04 17.61
N SER A 147 14.10 -7.43 16.63
CA SER A 147 15.49 -7.76 16.31
C SER A 147 16.48 -7.39 17.43
N ILE A 148 16.15 -6.34 18.18
CA ILE A 148 16.95 -5.79 19.29
C ILE A 148 16.57 -6.43 20.63
N ILE A 149 15.27 -6.49 20.96
CA ILE A 149 14.79 -6.76 22.32
C ILE A 149 14.30 -8.20 22.52
N ALA A 150 13.90 -8.91 21.45
CA ALA A 150 13.26 -10.22 21.59
C ALA A 150 14.15 -11.27 22.27
N LYS A 151 13.54 -12.03 23.18
CA LYS A 151 14.14 -13.18 23.85
C LYS A 151 13.73 -14.50 23.20
N SER A 152 12.52 -14.58 22.65
CA SER A 152 12.05 -15.76 21.93
C SER A 152 12.92 -16.01 20.70
N LYS A 153 13.27 -17.28 20.49
CA LYS A 153 14.02 -17.70 19.30
C LYS A 153 13.21 -17.44 18.03
N LEU A 154 11.91 -17.76 18.04
CA LEU A 154 11.02 -17.51 16.91
C LEU A 154 10.95 -16.02 16.55
N VAL A 155 10.66 -15.15 17.52
CA VAL A 155 10.51 -13.70 17.28
C VAL A 155 11.83 -13.10 16.82
N LYS A 156 12.93 -13.41 17.49
CA LYS A 156 14.26 -12.88 17.17
C LYS A 156 14.75 -13.32 15.81
N THR A 157 14.61 -14.61 15.45
CA THR A 157 15.02 -15.12 14.15
C THR A 157 14.18 -14.48 13.04
N THR A 158 12.85 -14.50 13.18
CA THR A 158 11.93 -13.99 12.15
C THR A 158 12.11 -12.49 11.90
N THR A 159 12.30 -11.70 12.95
CA THR A 159 12.58 -10.27 12.80
C THR A 159 13.95 -9.99 12.19
N ARG A 160 15.01 -10.72 12.59
CA ARG A 160 16.34 -10.53 12.00
C ARG A 160 16.41 -10.91 10.53
N THR A 161 15.77 -12.00 10.13
CA THR A 161 15.70 -12.40 8.71
C THR A 161 14.90 -11.41 7.87
N SER A 162 14.03 -10.62 8.50
CA SER A 162 13.20 -9.62 7.82
C SER A 162 13.80 -8.22 7.77
N LEU A 163 14.97 -7.98 8.39
CA LEU A 163 15.58 -6.64 8.45
C LEU A 163 15.91 -6.06 7.06
N ILE A 164 16.40 -6.88 6.14
CA ILE A 164 16.71 -6.43 4.79
C ILE A 164 15.42 -6.12 4.00
N PRO A 165 14.47 -7.06 3.83
CA PRO A 165 13.28 -6.78 3.03
C PRO A 165 12.45 -5.62 3.60
N ILE A 166 12.39 -5.46 4.92
CA ILE A 166 11.57 -4.42 5.53
C ILE A 166 12.09 -3.00 5.28
N ILE A 167 13.40 -2.83 5.06
CA ILE A 167 14.00 -1.54 4.66
C ILE A 167 13.45 -1.10 3.30
N PHE A 168 13.19 -2.07 2.42
CA PHE A 168 12.54 -1.87 1.12
C PHE A 168 11.02 -2.03 1.20
N ASN A 169 10.44 -1.87 2.39
CA ASN A 169 9.00 -1.94 2.67
C ASN A 169 8.33 -3.29 2.35
N ILE A 170 9.11 -4.34 2.14
CA ILE A 170 8.63 -5.72 1.91
C ILE A 170 8.47 -6.38 3.29
N ASN A 171 7.25 -6.72 3.66
CA ASN A 171 6.93 -7.17 5.01
C ASN A 171 6.27 -8.55 5.11
N GLU A 172 6.07 -9.22 3.99
CA GLU A 172 5.55 -10.57 3.88
C GLU A 172 6.31 -11.58 4.77
N PRO A 173 7.67 -11.53 4.86
CA PRO A 173 8.39 -12.42 5.77
C PRO A 173 7.95 -12.29 7.24
N ILE A 174 7.52 -11.09 7.66
CA ILE A 174 6.97 -10.85 8.99
C ILE A 174 5.52 -11.28 9.11
N LEU A 175 4.69 -10.91 8.13
CA LEU A 175 3.24 -11.18 8.18
C LEU A 175 2.95 -12.68 8.16
N PHE A 176 3.77 -13.46 7.47
CA PHE A 176 3.65 -14.91 7.41
C PHE A 176 4.55 -15.63 8.41
N GLY A 177 5.66 -15.02 8.83
CA GLY A 177 6.58 -15.61 9.81
C GLY A 177 6.08 -15.52 11.25
N LEU A 178 5.25 -14.53 11.57
CA LEU A 178 4.59 -14.38 12.87
C LEU A 178 3.07 -14.40 12.70
N PRO A 179 2.30 -14.89 13.69
CA PRO A 179 0.84 -14.95 13.62
C PRO A 179 0.17 -13.59 13.83
N ILE A 180 0.71 -12.51 13.24
CA ILE A 180 0.21 -11.13 13.36
C ILE A 180 -1.23 -11.04 12.84
N LEU A 181 -1.48 -11.65 11.69
CA LEU A 181 -2.75 -11.59 10.98
C LEU A 181 -3.87 -12.34 11.70
N VAL A 182 -3.56 -13.33 12.54
CA VAL A 182 -4.57 -14.14 13.25
C VAL A 182 -4.63 -13.85 14.74
N ASN A 183 -3.61 -13.20 15.32
CA ASN A 183 -3.60 -12.81 16.73
C ASN A 183 -4.32 -11.46 16.92
N PRO A 184 -5.48 -11.41 17.60
CA PRO A 184 -6.22 -10.16 17.79
C PRO A 184 -5.40 -9.07 18.49
N TYR A 185 -4.51 -9.43 19.43
CA TYR A 185 -3.65 -8.47 20.12
C TYR A 185 -2.63 -7.83 19.19
N MET A 186 -2.05 -8.60 18.26
CA MET A 186 -1.08 -8.09 17.29
C MET A 186 -1.76 -7.34 16.14
N TRP A 187 -3.04 -7.60 15.89
CA TRP A 187 -3.82 -6.86 14.89
C TRP A 187 -4.12 -5.42 15.33
N VAL A 188 -4.19 -5.15 16.64
CA VAL A 188 -4.37 -3.78 17.17
C VAL A 188 -3.24 -2.84 16.69
N PRO A 189 -1.95 -3.05 16.99
CA PRO A 189 -0.90 -2.17 16.49
C PRO A 189 -0.79 -2.22 14.96
N PHE A 190 -1.14 -3.33 14.32
CA PHE A 190 -1.17 -3.45 12.86
C PHE A 190 -2.16 -2.48 12.21
N VAL A 191 -3.29 -2.17 12.85
CA VAL A 191 -4.27 -1.19 12.35
C VAL A 191 -3.95 0.22 12.84
N PHE A 192 -3.66 0.39 14.13
CA PHE A 192 -3.53 1.72 14.73
C PHE A 192 -2.18 2.39 14.45
N SER A 193 -1.10 1.64 14.26
CA SER A 193 0.20 2.21 13.89
C SER A 193 0.16 3.00 12.59
N PRO A 194 -0.35 2.46 11.45
CA PRO A 194 -0.41 3.22 10.21
C PRO A 194 -1.37 4.42 10.29
N VAL A 195 -2.46 4.31 11.06
CA VAL A 195 -3.39 5.44 11.31
C VAL A 195 -2.70 6.56 12.08
N ALA A 196 -1.98 6.23 13.16
CA ALA A 196 -1.22 7.21 13.92
C ALA A 196 -0.11 7.85 13.07
N GLY A 197 0.58 7.04 12.25
CA GLY A 197 1.57 7.53 11.30
C GLY A 197 0.98 8.52 10.31
N ALA A 198 -0.21 8.25 9.77
CA ALA A 198 -0.92 9.17 8.89
C ALA A 198 -1.32 10.47 9.59
N ILE A 199 -1.89 10.41 10.80
CA ILE A 199 -2.33 11.61 11.55
C ILE A 199 -1.13 12.51 11.87
N VAL A 200 -0.05 11.94 12.42
CA VAL A 200 1.16 12.68 12.76
C VAL A 200 1.85 13.19 11.50
N GLY A 201 1.96 12.36 10.46
CA GLY A 201 2.53 12.73 9.18
C GLY A 201 1.79 13.89 8.52
N PHE A 202 0.46 13.89 8.57
CA PHE A 202 -0.37 14.98 8.05
C PHE A 202 -0.16 16.29 8.83
N GLY A 203 -0.15 16.22 10.16
CA GLY A 203 0.12 17.39 11.00
C GLY A 203 1.50 17.99 10.70
N ALA A 204 2.52 17.14 10.61
CA ALA A 204 3.89 17.54 10.27
C ALA A 204 4.00 18.09 8.83
N GLN A 205 3.31 17.48 7.86
CA GLN A 205 3.20 17.98 6.48
C GLN A 205 2.66 19.40 6.45
N LYS A 206 1.56 19.68 7.15
CA LYS A 206 0.97 21.01 7.21
C LYS A 206 1.87 22.01 7.94
N ALA A 207 2.51 21.59 9.04
CA ALA A 207 3.38 22.46 9.82
C ALA A 207 4.68 22.83 9.08
N MET A 208 5.22 21.92 8.28
CA MET A 208 6.53 22.09 7.62
C MET A 208 6.44 22.38 6.11
N GLY A 209 5.23 22.44 5.55
CA GLY A 209 4.98 22.76 4.15
C GLY A 209 5.43 21.66 3.18
N ILE A 210 5.15 20.39 3.52
CA ILE A 210 5.54 19.26 2.66
C ILE A 210 4.61 19.15 1.47
N ASN A 211 5.20 19.10 0.28
CA ASN A 211 4.49 19.03 -0.99
C ASN A 211 4.80 17.70 -1.68
N TRP A 212 3.77 16.91 -1.99
CA TRP A 212 3.93 15.66 -2.74
C TRP A 212 3.76 15.90 -4.24
N VAL A 213 4.82 15.68 -5.01
CA VAL A 213 4.87 16.08 -6.43
C VAL A 213 5.51 15.05 -7.36
N ALA A 214 6.01 13.94 -6.82
CA ALA A 214 6.56 12.86 -7.63
C ALA A 214 6.18 11.49 -7.06
N SER A 215 5.93 10.52 -7.96
CA SER A 215 5.82 9.12 -7.57
C SER A 215 7.22 8.50 -7.53
N VAL A 216 7.47 7.73 -6.50
CA VAL A 216 8.75 7.06 -6.25
C VAL A 216 8.44 5.60 -5.97
N PRO A 217 9.20 4.64 -6.53
CA PRO A 217 8.96 3.23 -6.27
C PRO A 217 8.83 2.95 -4.77
N TRP A 218 7.76 2.28 -4.38
CA TRP A 218 7.44 1.99 -2.98
C TRP A 218 8.52 1.17 -2.26
N THR A 219 9.42 0.53 -3.00
CA THR A 219 10.55 -0.22 -2.46
C THR A 219 11.73 0.65 -2.06
N VAL A 220 11.75 1.95 -2.36
CA VAL A 220 12.83 2.85 -1.89
C VAL A 220 12.79 2.97 -0.35
N PRO A 221 13.94 2.99 0.35
CA PRO A 221 13.97 3.19 1.79
C PRO A 221 13.25 4.48 2.21
N GLY A 222 12.39 4.39 3.23
CA GLY A 222 11.37 5.40 3.54
C GLY A 222 11.84 6.87 3.52
N PRO A 223 12.90 7.26 4.26
CA PRO A 223 13.35 8.65 4.28
C PRO A 223 13.86 9.14 2.91
N ILE A 224 14.50 8.27 2.14
CA ILE A 224 14.99 8.58 0.78
C ILE A 224 13.80 8.71 -0.16
N GLY A 225 12.82 7.80 -0.06
CA GLY A 225 11.59 7.84 -0.85
C GLY A 225 10.79 9.11 -0.60
N ALA A 226 10.64 9.50 0.67
CA ALA A 226 9.95 10.72 1.08
C ALA A 226 10.63 11.99 0.53
N TYR A 227 11.96 12.03 0.54
CA TYR A 227 12.74 13.15 0.00
C TYR A 227 12.49 13.33 -1.50
N PHE A 228 12.62 12.27 -2.28
CA PHE A 228 12.42 12.36 -3.73
C PHE A 228 10.97 12.63 -4.10
N ALA A 229 10.01 11.99 -3.42
CA ALA A 229 8.59 12.17 -3.71
C ALA A 229 8.09 13.58 -3.38
N SER A 230 8.78 14.29 -2.48
CA SER A 230 8.48 15.67 -2.12
C SER A 230 9.22 16.72 -2.98
N GLY A 231 9.90 16.29 -4.04
CA GLY A 231 10.68 17.21 -4.89
C GLY A 231 11.97 17.72 -4.20
N GLY A 232 12.52 16.94 -3.27
CA GLY A 232 13.79 17.27 -2.59
C GLY A 232 13.62 18.04 -1.28
N GLN A 233 12.47 17.94 -0.61
CA GLN A 233 12.24 18.61 0.67
C GLN A 233 12.78 17.78 1.84
N TRP A 234 13.78 18.31 2.55
CA TRP A 234 14.38 17.65 3.72
C TRP A 234 13.38 17.46 4.87
N GLN A 235 12.34 18.28 4.93
CA GLN A 235 11.24 18.18 5.89
C GLN A 235 10.54 16.82 5.79
N ALA A 236 10.46 16.24 4.59
CA ALA A 236 9.88 14.92 4.36
C ALA A 236 10.72 13.80 4.99
N ILE A 237 12.06 13.92 4.98
CA ILE A 237 12.98 13.01 5.66
C ILE A 237 12.68 13.02 7.15
N ILE A 238 12.68 14.20 7.77
CA ILE A 238 12.46 14.35 9.22
C ILE A 238 11.08 13.83 9.60
N THR A 239 10.04 14.13 8.81
CA THR A 239 8.69 13.63 9.07
C THR A 239 8.62 12.12 9.02
N SER A 240 9.26 11.49 8.04
CA SER A 240 9.29 10.02 7.95
C SER A 240 9.92 9.38 9.20
N LEU A 241 10.94 10.02 9.77
CA LEU A 241 11.61 9.58 11.00
C LEU A 241 10.74 9.81 12.24
N ILE A 242 10.05 10.94 12.33
CA ILE A 242 9.07 11.23 13.40
C ILE A 242 7.96 10.18 13.38
N VAL A 243 7.40 9.92 12.21
CA VAL A 243 6.34 8.91 12.00
C VAL A 243 6.86 7.50 12.31
N LEU A 244 8.13 7.21 12.04
CA LEU A 244 8.79 5.99 12.52
C LEU A 244 8.79 5.90 14.04
N GLY A 245 9.22 6.96 14.72
CA GLY A 245 9.27 7.08 16.17
C GLY A 245 7.92 6.91 16.88
N VAL A 246 6.89 7.62 16.44
CA VAL A 246 5.54 7.54 17.07
C VAL A 246 4.97 6.13 16.97
N SER A 247 5.11 5.52 15.80
CA SER A 247 4.64 4.15 15.58
C SER A 247 5.46 3.10 16.34
N LEU A 248 6.72 3.38 16.69
CA LEU A 248 7.50 2.47 17.55
C LEU A 248 6.87 2.37 18.94
N ALA A 249 6.40 3.49 19.49
CA ALA A 249 5.74 3.51 20.79
C ALA A 249 4.44 2.68 20.79
N ILE A 250 3.72 2.66 19.67
CA ILE A 250 2.51 1.83 19.51
C ILE A 250 2.88 0.34 19.44
N TRP A 251 3.87 -0.04 18.65
CA TRP A 251 4.26 -1.44 18.50
C TRP A 251 4.95 -2.03 19.73
N LEU A 252 5.70 -1.23 20.49
CA LEU A 252 6.52 -1.66 21.62
C LEU A 252 5.79 -2.54 22.65
N PRO A 253 4.67 -2.11 23.27
CA PRO A 253 4.00 -2.92 24.29
C PRO A 253 3.52 -4.28 23.75
N PHE A 254 3.06 -4.33 22.49
CA PHE A 254 2.55 -5.55 21.88
C PHE A 254 3.67 -6.53 21.53
N VAL A 255 4.79 -6.03 21.01
CA VAL A 255 5.96 -6.87 20.73
C VAL A 255 6.53 -7.45 22.02
N LEU A 256 6.65 -6.65 23.08
CA LEU A 256 7.11 -7.13 24.39
C LEU A 256 6.18 -8.19 24.98
N TRP A 257 4.87 -7.97 24.88
CA TRP A 257 3.89 -8.96 25.32
C TRP A 257 3.99 -10.26 24.51
N PHE A 258 4.02 -10.16 23.18
CA PHE A 258 4.07 -11.30 22.28
C PHE A 258 5.35 -12.11 22.46
N ASP A 259 6.50 -11.44 22.62
CA ASP A 259 7.78 -12.07 22.91
C ASP A 259 7.77 -12.82 24.24
N ARG A 260 7.20 -12.24 25.31
CA ARG A 260 7.06 -12.90 26.61
C ARG A 260 6.21 -14.17 26.53
N VAL A 261 5.06 -14.10 25.86
CA VAL A 261 4.16 -15.25 25.69
C VAL A 261 4.86 -16.35 24.88
N THR A 262 5.55 -15.96 23.80
CA THR A 262 6.25 -16.92 22.93
C THR A 262 7.44 -17.57 23.64
N THR A 263 8.22 -16.79 24.39
CA THR A 263 9.35 -17.31 25.18
C THR A 263 8.89 -18.34 26.21
N LYS A 264 7.80 -18.06 26.94
CA LYS A 264 7.24 -19.03 27.91
C LYS A 264 6.87 -20.35 27.25
N ARG A 265 6.19 -20.29 26.09
CA ARG A 265 5.82 -21.49 25.31
C ARG A 265 7.05 -22.27 24.84
N GLU A 266 8.08 -21.58 24.36
CA GLU A 266 9.35 -22.22 23.94
C GLU A 266 10.03 -22.95 25.12
N THR A 267 10.04 -22.34 26.31
CA THR A 267 10.59 -22.96 27.53
C THR A 267 9.77 -24.17 27.96
N GLU A 268 8.44 -24.08 27.98
CA GLU A 268 7.54 -25.19 28.34
C GLU A 268 7.75 -26.40 27.40
N ILE A 269 7.85 -26.15 26.09
CA ILE A 269 8.10 -27.21 25.09
C ILE A 269 9.48 -27.86 25.31
N THR A 270 10.49 -27.07 25.66
CA THR A 270 11.85 -27.58 25.91
C THR A 270 11.86 -28.48 27.15
N ASN A 271 11.28 -28.02 28.26
CA ASN A 271 11.19 -28.79 29.50
C ASN A 271 10.40 -30.09 29.31
N GLN A 272 9.29 -30.07 28.55
CA GLN A 272 8.51 -31.29 28.26
C GLN A 272 9.31 -32.32 27.44
N LYS A 273 10.17 -31.85 26.52
CA LYS A 273 11.05 -32.76 25.75
C LYS A 273 12.13 -33.37 26.64
N GLU A 274 12.73 -32.60 27.53
CA GLU A 274 13.73 -33.11 28.47
C GLU A 274 13.14 -34.16 29.42
N VAL A 275 11.93 -33.93 29.94
CA VAL A 275 11.23 -34.92 30.77
C VAL A 275 10.95 -36.21 30.01
N LYS A 276 10.57 -36.15 28.72
CA LYS A 276 10.34 -37.35 27.90
C LYS A 276 11.60 -38.11 27.50
N ILE A 277 12.77 -37.45 27.50
CA ILE A 277 14.05 -38.08 27.17
C ILE A 277 14.65 -38.76 28.43
N ASN A 278 14.38 -38.20 29.61
CA ASN A 278 14.98 -38.62 30.87
C ASN A 278 14.11 -39.55 31.73
N GLY A 279 12.89 -39.90 31.29
CA GLY A 279 11.95 -40.79 31.99
C GLY A 279 11.53 -41.95 31.10
#